data_AF-A0A4Q3N1X9-F1
#
_entry.id   AF-A0A4Q3N1X9-F1
#
_cell.length_a   1.000
_cell.length_b   1.000
_cell.length_c   1.000
_cell.angle_alpha   90.00
_cell.angle_beta   90.00
_cell.angle_gamma   90.00
#
_symmetry.space_group_name_H-M   'P 1'
#
loop_
_entity.id
_entity.type
_entity.pdbx_description
1 polymer ?
#
loop_
_entity_poly.entity_id
_entity_poly.type
_entity_poly.pdbx_seq_one_letter_code
_entity_poly.pdbx_strand_id
1 'polypeptide(L)' 'MKIAYASQDGTGPEYEIEADRHGSYTILREGRVVKRVTAVTSYAGKPRWGSKKLELSAIEDAKSVVESLHPTRH' A
#
# COMPACT_ATOMS: atom_id res chain seq x y z
N MET A 1 1.98 -7.63 -7.21
CA MET A 1 1.73 -8.49 -6.04
C MET A 1 0.43 -8.08 -5.34
N LYS A 2 -0.31 -9.04 -4.79
CA LYS A 2 -1.49 -8.78 -3.94
C LYS A 2 -1.24 -9.32 -2.54
N ILE A 3 -1.54 -8.53 -1.51
CA ILE A 3 -1.45 -8.92 -0.09
C ILE A 3 -2.72 -8.53 0.67
N ALA A 4 -3.12 -9.37 1.62
CA ALA A 4 -4.05 -8.96 2.66
C ALA A 4 -3.26 -8.27 3.78
N TYR A 5 -3.78 -7.16 4.29
CA TYR A 5 -3.19 -6.38 5.36
C TYR A 5 -4.27 -5.90 6.32
N ALA A 6 -4.22 -6.39 7.55
CA ALA A 6 -4.95 -5.81 8.66
C ALA A 6 -4.06 -4.77 9.35
N SER A 7 -4.64 -3.65 9.77
CA SER A 7 -3.90 -2.62 10.51
C SER A 7 -3.31 -3.19 11.80
N GLN A 8 -2.18 -2.64 12.27
CA GLN A 8 -1.35 -3.26 13.32
C GLN A 8 -2.08 -3.53 14.65
N ASP A 9 -3.16 -2.81 14.95
CA ASP A 9 -3.99 -3.00 16.15
C ASP A 9 -4.83 -4.30 16.15
N GLY A 10 -4.79 -5.11 15.08
CA GLY A 10 -5.43 -6.43 15.01
C GLY A 10 -6.96 -6.44 15.08
N THR A 11 -7.57 -5.25 15.28
CA THR A 11 -9.02 -5.05 15.49
C THR A 11 -9.64 -4.18 14.37
N GLY A 12 -8.84 -3.77 13.39
CA GLY A 12 -9.30 -2.98 12.23
C GLY A 12 -9.78 -3.85 11.05
N PRO A 13 -10.60 -3.30 10.14
CA PRO A 13 -11.00 -4.00 8.92
C PRO A 13 -9.78 -4.43 8.09
N GLU A 14 -9.92 -5.58 7.43
CA GLU A 14 -8.93 -6.12 6.51
C GLU A 14 -8.93 -5.33 5.19
N TYR A 15 -7.73 -4.98 4.72
CA TYR A 15 -7.49 -4.34 3.45
C TYR A 15 -6.77 -5.26 2.49
N GLU A 16 -7.09 -5.16 1.21
CA GLU A 16 -6.34 -5.81 0.14
C GLU A 16 -5.47 -4.76 -0.55
N ILE A 17 -4.15 -4.97 -0.55
CA ILE A 17 -3.20 -4.11 -1.24
C ILE A 17 -2.72 -4.82 -2.49
N GLU A 18 -3.00 -4.24 -3.64
CA GLU A 18 -2.46 -4.66 -4.92
C GLU A 18 -1.39 -3.66 -5.36
N ALA A 19 -0.14 -4.09 -5.45
CA ALA A 19 0.98 -3.28 -5.90
C ALA A 19 1.59 -3.83 -7.19
N ASP A 20 2.21 -2.99 -8.01
CA ASP A 20 2.93 -3.41 -9.21
C ASP A 20 4.42 -3.04 -9.15
N ARG A 21 5.19 -3.52 -10.13
CA ARG A 21 6.62 -3.25 -10.23
C ARG A 21 6.96 -1.87 -10.82
N HIS A 22 5.97 -1.07 -11.17
CA HIS A 22 6.14 0.31 -11.59
C HIS A 22 5.99 1.28 -10.42
N GLY A 23 5.56 0.78 -9.26
CA GLY A 23 5.29 1.61 -8.10
C GLY A 23 3.88 2.14 -8.05
N SER A 24 2.95 1.48 -8.72
CA SER A 24 1.53 1.73 -8.48
C SER A 24 1.06 0.83 -7.34
N TYR A 25 0.05 1.30 -6.62
CA TYR A 25 -0.72 0.43 -5.74
C TYR A 25 -2.19 0.83 -5.68
N THR A 26 -3.04 -0.14 -5.35
CA THR A 26 -4.47 0.02 -5.08
C THR A 26 -4.75 -0.62 -3.71
N ILE A 27 -5.48 0.11 -2.87
CA ILE A 27 -6.01 -0.38 -1.60
C ILE A 27 -7.49 -0.66 -1.80
N LEU A 28 -7.92 -1.88 -1.52
CA LEU A 28 -9.32 -2.28 -1.48
C LEU A 28 -9.74 -2.64 -0.07
N ARG A 29 -11.02 -2.49 0.20
CA ARG A 29 -11.70 -2.94 1.41
C ARG A 29 -13.02 -3.56 1.01
N GLU A 30 -13.26 -4.81 1.40
CA GLU A 30 -14.50 -5.53 1.10
C GLU A 30 -14.85 -5.48 -0.41
N GLY A 31 -13.84 -5.62 -1.28
CA GLY A 31 -13.97 -5.55 -2.73
C GLY A 31 -14.15 -4.14 -3.33
N ARG A 32 -14.15 -3.08 -2.52
CA ARG A 32 -14.25 -1.68 -2.98
C ARG A 32 -12.89 -0.99 -2.95
N VAL A 33 -12.57 -0.26 -4.01
CA VAL A 33 -11.34 0.54 -4.06
C VAL A 33 -11.47 1.73 -3.11
N VAL A 34 -10.61 1.77 -2.09
CA VAL A 34 -10.52 2.86 -1.12
C VAL A 34 -9.53 3.93 -1.60
N LYS A 35 -8.42 3.49 -2.21
CA LYS A 35 -7.37 4.38 -2.70
C LYS A 35 -6.64 3.74 -3.87
N ARG A 36 -6.19 4.57 -4.81
CA ARG A 36 -5.27 4.18 -5.87
C ARG A 36 -4.17 5.23 -6.01
N VAL A 37 -2.94 4.77 -6.20
CA VAL A 37 -1.76 5.57 -6.47
C VAL A 37 -1.06 4.96 -7.68
N THR A 38 -0.77 5.79 -8.69
CA THR A 38 -0.23 5.36 -9.99
C THR A 38 1.28 5.49 -10.12
N ALA A 39 1.92 6.19 -9.20
CA ALA A 39 3.38 6.23 -9.07
C ALA A 39 3.72 6.78 -7.68
N VAL A 40 4.33 5.96 -6.82
CA VAL A 40 4.97 6.50 -5.62
C VAL A 40 6.11 7.41 -6.08
N THR A 41 6.08 8.69 -5.71
CA THR A 41 7.12 9.65 -6.13
C THR A 41 8.30 9.68 -5.17
N SER A 42 8.16 9.10 -3.97
CA SER A 42 9.14 9.12 -2.88
C SER A 42 10.12 7.94 -2.89
N TYR A 43 10.58 7.52 -4.07
CA TYR A 43 11.60 6.47 -4.16
C TYR A 43 13.00 7.01 -3.87
N ALA A 44 13.48 6.80 -2.64
CA ALA A 44 14.89 6.98 -2.33
C ALA A 44 15.75 6.03 -3.18
N GLY A 45 16.69 6.59 -3.96
CA GLY A 45 17.67 5.81 -4.74
C GLY A 45 17.32 5.50 -6.20
N LYS A 46 16.28 6.13 -6.79
CA LYS A 46 15.92 6.03 -8.23
C LYS A 46 15.98 4.59 -8.80
N PRO A 47 15.26 3.62 -8.20
CA PRO A 47 15.26 2.25 -8.67
C PRO A 47 14.76 2.14 -10.11
N ARG A 48 15.28 1.16 -10.85
CA ARG A 48 14.85 0.90 -12.24
C ARG A 48 13.36 0.52 -12.25
N TRP A 49 12.64 1.04 -13.24
CA TRP A 49 11.27 0.65 -13.54
C TRP A 49 11.15 -0.87 -13.69
N GLY A 50 10.09 -1.46 -13.15
CA GLY A 50 9.89 -2.90 -13.17
C GLY A 50 10.69 -3.67 -12.12
N SER A 51 11.36 -2.99 -11.17
CA SER A 51 12.11 -3.66 -10.11
C SER A 51 11.23 -4.09 -8.93
N LYS A 52 11.62 -5.19 -8.27
CA LYS A 52 10.98 -5.65 -7.02
C LYS A 52 11.05 -4.61 -5.89
N LYS A 53 12.07 -3.74 -5.91
CA LYS A 53 12.18 -2.64 -4.95
C LYS A 53 11.04 -1.63 -5.08
N LEU A 54 10.62 -1.32 -6.31
CA LEU A 54 9.47 -0.44 -6.55
C LEU A 54 8.18 -1.03 -5.98
N GLU A 55 7.96 -2.32 -6.23
CA GLU A 55 6.81 -3.07 -5.69
C GLU A 55 6.80 -3.07 -4.15
N LEU A 56 7.97 -3.27 -3.52
CA LEU A 56 8.08 -3.24 -2.06
C LEU A 56 7.80 -1.85 -1.48
N SER A 57 8.37 -0.77 -2.02
CA SER A 57 8.06 0.56 -1.45
C SER A 57 6.63 1.00 -1.74
N ALA A 58 6.01 0.54 -2.84
CA ALA A 58 4.57 0.74 -3.07
C ALA A 58 3.73 0.03 -2.01
N ILE A 59 4.12 -1.18 -1.59
CA ILE A 59 3.49 -1.88 -0.48
C ILE A 59 3.67 -1.13 0.85
N GLU A 60 4.87 -0.64 1.14
CA GLU A 60 5.15 0.10 2.39
C GLU A 60 4.37 1.43 2.46
N ASP A 61 4.32 2.17 1.36
CA ASP A 61 3.52 3.39 1.25
C ASP A 61 2.03 3.08 1.42
N ALA A 62 1.52 2.03 0.78
CA ALA A 62 0.14 1.59 0.93
C ALA A 62 -0.21 1.23 2.38
N LYS A 63 0.69 0.54 3.11
CA LYS A 63 0.50 0.25 4.54
C LYS A 63 0.42 1.54 5.35
N SER A 64 1.34 2.48 5.13
CA SER A 64 1.32 3.77 5.83
C SER A 64 0.00 4.54 5.60
N VAL A 65 -0.56 4.46 4.38
CA VAL A 65 -1.89 5.00 4.09
C VAL A 65 -2.98 4.26 4.86
N VAL A 66 -2.96 2.93 4.92
CA VAL A 66 -3.93 2.14 5.72
C VAL A 66 -3.88 2.55 7.19
N GLU A 67 -2.68 2.67 7.76
CA GLU A 67 -2.51 3.14 9.16
C GLU A 67 -3.03 4.58 9.34
N SER A 68 -2.84 5.45 8.34
CA SER A 68 -3.37 6.82 8.39
C SER A 68 -4.90 6.89 8.26
N LEU A 69 -5.52 5.93 7.59
CA LEU A 69 -6.99 5.81 7.49
C LEU A 69 -7.60 5.29 8.79
N HIS A 70 -6.83 4.58 9.61
CA HIS A 70 -7.16 4.18 10.97
C HIS A 70 -6.24 4.86 11.97
N PRO A 71 -6.35 6.19 12.17
CA PRO A 71 -5.59 6.83 13.22
C PRO A 71 -6.03 6.19 14.53
N THR A 72 -5.13 5.44 15.16
CA THR A 72 -5.28 4.93 16.51
C THR A 72 -5.56 6.16 17.37
N ARG A 73 -6.83 6.33 17.78
CA ARG A 73 -7.20 7.37 18.74
C ARG A 73 -6.58 6.93 20.07
N HIS A 74 -5.39 7.44 20.33
CA HIS A 74 -4.68 7.28 21.58
C HIS A 74 -5.22 8.26 22.64
#